data_AF-A0A6V7L458-F1
#
_entry.id   AF-A0A6V7L458-F1
#
_cell.length_a   1.000
_cell.length_b   1.000
_cell.length_c   1.000
_cell.angle_alpha   90.00
_cell.angle_beta   90.00
_cell.angle_gamma   90.00
#
_symmetry.space_group_name_H-M   'P 1'
#
loop_
_entity.id
_entity.type
_entity.pdbx_description
1 polymer ?
#
loop_
_entity_poly.entity_id
_entity_poly.type
_entity_poly.pdbx_seq_one_letter_code
_entity_poly.pdbx_strand_id
1 'polypeptide(L)'
;MPLGRGVSEDMKSGRLLLRGCNSILIKLFNPNDQSNQIIHQASTNVYEAHVEDKCNYTIYARLSKFCVERLNLKADTDVKMYVQFVLNRLPFCEWHRAIDCLPHTRLVFPDPYYDLPLNLTSVLETHRNGAKWCELLDNRLNDRQREAVKLMTAPIEIYLPPILLLGPYGTGKTFTIAQALLILLLQNPANKILLCTQSNSAADLYVKEFFDHWYTTTGEPRLKPMRIYYKRRLMAT
;
A
#
# COMPACT_ATOMS: atom_id res chain seq x y z
N MET A 1 16.19 15.56 11.05
CA MET A 1 17.40 15.91 10.26
C MET A 1 16.98 16.59 8.96
N PRO A 2 17.30 17.88 8.76
CA PRO A 2 16.99 18.58 7.52
C PRO A 2 17.87 18.05 6.37
N LEU A 3 17.26 17.85 5.20
CA LEU A 3 17.93 17.34 4.00
C LEU A 3 18.29 18.50 3.07
N GLY A 4 19.52 18.50 2.55
CA GLY A 4 19.99 19.53 1.60
C GLY A 4 19.31 19.48 0.23
N ARG A 5 18.52 18.43 -0.06
CA ARG A 5 17.64 18.31 -1.22
C ARG A 5 16.33 17.67 -0.80
N GLY A 6 15.25 18.11 -1.41
CA GLY A 6 13.93 17.51 -1.20
C GLY A 6 13.92 16.04 -1.59
N VAL A 7 13.31 15.22 -0.74
CA VAL A 7 13.04 13.82 -1.00
C VAL A 7 11.63 13.71 -1.58
N SER A 8 11.56 13.46 -2.89
CA SER A 8 10.31 13.18 -3.61
C SER A 8 10.31 11.74 -4.15
N GLU A 9 9.12 11.14 -4.27
CA GLU A 9 8.92 9.89 -5.00
C GLU A 9 9.28 10.01 -6.50
N ASP A 10 9.37 11.22 -7.05
CA ASP A 10 9.75 11.39 -8.46
C ASP A 10 11.23 11.06 -8.69
N MET A 11 12.07 11.34 -7.70
CA MET A 11 13.52 11.11 -7.75
C MET A 11 13.87 9.66 -7.42
N LYS A 12 14.83 9.07 -8.15
CA LYS A 12 15.30 7.69 -7.89
C LYS A 12 15.83 7.51 -6.46
N SER A 13 16.65 8.46 -5.99
CA SER A 13 17.17 8.49 -4.62
C SER A 13 16.07 8.69 -3.58
N GLY A 14 15.05 9.49 -3.90
CA GLY A 14 13.92 9.73 -3.01
C GLY A 14 13.04 8.50 -2.85
N ARG A 15 12.73 7.77 -3.93
CA ARG A 15 12.03 6.46 -3.85
C ARG A 15 12.79 5.45 -3.01
N LEU A 16 14.09 5.34 -3.23
CA LEU A 16 14.95 4.42 -2.49
C LEU A 16 14.90 4.71 -0.98
N LEU A 17 15.00 5.99 -0.61
CA LEU A 17 14.96 6.40 0.79
C LEU A 17 13.56 6.25 1.40
N LEU A 18 12.52 6.70 0.70
CA LEU A 18 11.13 6.65 1.19
C LEU A 18 10.63 5.20 1.36
N ARG A 19 10.92 4.32 0.39
CA ARG A 19 10.40 2.95 0.38
C ARG A 19 11.36 1.91 0.96
N GLY A 20 12.66 2.17 0.85
CA GLY A 20 13.70 1.18 1.11
C GLY A 20 14.51 1.41 2.38
N CYS A 21 14.29 2.48 3.14
CA CYS A 21 15.11 2.76 4.32
C CYS A 21 14.27 2.78 5.60
N ASN A 22 14.43 1.79 6.48
CA ASN A 22 13.70 1.74 7.75
C ASN A 22 14.61 2.01 8.96
N SER A 23 15.92 2.01 8.77
CA SER A 23 16.89 2.36 9.80
C SER A 23 18.04 3.17 9.21
N ILE A 24 18.66 3.96 10.08
CA ILE A 24 19.85 4.74 9.80
C ILE A 24 20.93 4.37 10.80
N LEU A 25 22.17 4.37 10.34
CA LEU A 25 23.34 4.31 11.20
C LEU A 25 23.80 5.72 11.47
N ILE A 26 24.04 6.03 12.73
CA ILE A 26 24.53 7.34 13.17
C ILE A 26 25.86 7.23 13.91
N LYS A 27 26.72 8.21 13.69
CA LYS A 27 27.97 8.40 14.43
C LYS A 27 28.14 9.88 14.73
N LEU A 28 28.56 10.22 15.96
CA LEU A 28 28.87 11.61 16.32
C LEU A 28 29.99 12.14 15.42
N PHE A 29 29.83 13.36 14.90
CA PHE A 29 30.88 14.01 14.12
C PHE A 29 31.98 14.54 15.04
N ASN A 30 33.22 14.10 14.83
CA ASN A 30 34.39 14.67 15.49
C ASN A 30 35.22 15.48 14.47
N PRO A 31 35.62 16.72 14.78
CA PRO A 31 36.43 17.55 13.86
C PRO A 31 37.75 16.88 13.42
N ASN A 32 38.32 16.03 14.28
CA ASN A 32 39.55 15.29 14.02
C ASN A 32 39.39 14.11 13.06
N ASP A 33 38.15 13.72 12.69
CA ASP A 33 37.89 12.62 11.75
C ASP A 33 38.31 12.96 10.30
N GLN A 34 38.64 14.22 9.99
CA GLN A 34 39.10 14.64 8.65
C GLN A 34 40.61 14.46 8.42
N SER A 35 41.41 14.42 9.47
CA SER A 35 42.83 14.09 9.39
C SER A 35 42.98 12.58 9.47
N ASN A 36 43.43 11.94 8.38
CA ASN A 36 43.80 10.51 8.29
C ASN A 36 44.97 10.09 9.22
N GLN A 37 45.12 10.71 10.39
CA GLN A 37 46.06 10.27 11.41
C GLN A 37 45.37 9.21 12.26
N ILE A 38 46.00 8.03 12.24
CA ILE A 38 45.74 6.84 13.04
C ILE A 38 45.35 7.22 14.48
N ILE A 39 44.06 7.16 14.82
CA ILE A 39 43.60 7.32 16.21
C ILE A 39 43.42 5.93 16.82
N HIS A 40 44.34 5.61 17.73
CA HIS A 40 44.15 4.58 18.73
C HIS A 40 42.86 4.82 19.54
N GLN A 41 41.96 3.83 19.54
CA GLN A 41 41.07 3.48 20.66
C GLN A 41 40.11 4.53 21.24
N ALA A 42 39.57 5.48 20.46
CA ALA A 42 38.27 6.05 20.80
C ALA A 42 37.20 5.20 20.09
N SER A 43 36.41 4.42 20.84
CA SER A 43 35.38 3.57 20.23
C SER A 43 34.45 4.43 19.37
N THR A 44 34.58 4.35 18.05
CA THR A 44 33.70 5.02 17.09
C THR A 44 32.38 4.28 17.04
N ASN A 45 31.63 4.35 18.15
CA ASN A 45 30.40 3.61 18.31
C ASN A 45 29.40 4.14 17.28
N VAL A 46 29.06 3.27 16.34
CA VAL A 46 27.98 3.50 15.39
C VAL A 46 26.72 2.92 16.01
N TYR A 47 25.64 3.70 16.02
CA TYR A 47 24.36 3.28 16.57
C TYR A 47 23.33 3.18 15.46
N GLU A 48 22.48 2.16 15.53
CA GLU A 48 21.32 2.03 14.65
C GLU A 48 20.12 2.76 15.27
N ALA A 49 19.45 3.57 14.45
CA ALA A 49 18.25 4.29 14.79
C ALA A 49 17.12 3.90 13.83
N HIS A 50 15.91 3.71 14.36
CA HIS A 50 14.75 3.37 13.53
C HIS A 50 14.11 4.63 12.95
N VAL A 51 13.84 4.66 11.65
CA VAL A 51 13.15 5.80 11.02
C VAL A 51 11.67 5.73 11.35
N GLU A 52 11.16 6.72 12.07
CA GLU A 52 9.74 6.81 12.44
C GLU A 52 8.91 7.43 11.33
N ASP A 53 9.38 8.55 10.80
CA ASP A 53 8.65 9.33 9.82
C ASP A 53 9.60 10.04 8.85
N LYS A 54 9.09 10.33 7.65
CA LYS A 54 9.82 10.93 6.55
C LYS A 54 8.95 12.00 5.90
N CYS A 55 9.33 13.25 6.10
CA CYS A 55 8.80 14.38 5.37
C CYS A 55 9.70 14.74 4.18
N ASN A 56 9.23 15.65 3.32
CA ASN A 56 9.96 16.07 2.11
C ASN A 56 11.38 16.60 2.41
N TYR A 57 11.60 17.21 3.57
CA TYR A 57 12.88 17.80 3.96
C TYR A 57 13.41 17.30 5.30
N THR A 58 12.66 16.47 6.02
CA THR A 58 13.01 16.08 7.38
C THR A 58 12.78 14.60 7.60
N ILE A 59 13.78 13.91 8.14
CA ILE A 59 13.63 12.54 8.63
C ILE A 59 13.61 12.55 10.15
N TYR A 60 12.63 11.86 10.71
CA TYR A 60 12.47 11.61 12.14
C TYR A 60 12.93 10.18 12.44
N ALA A 61 13.88 10.03 13.34
CA ALA A 61 14.41 8.74 13.75
C ALA A 61 14.41 8.61 15.27
N ARG A 62 14.05 7.42 15.75
CA ARG A 62 14.07 7.07 17.16
C ARG A 62 15.45 6.56 17.56
N LEU A 63 16.01 7.17 18.58
CA LEU A 63 17.20 6.68 19.26
C LEU A 63 16.81 5.85 20.48
N SER A 64 17.56 4.78 20.72
CA SER A 64 17.40 4.02 21.95
C SER A 64 17.90 4.84 23.14
N LYS A 65 17.32 4.59 24.33
CA LYS A 65 17.78 5.20 25.60
C LYS A 65 19.31 5.04 25.77
N PHE A 66 19.82 3.85 25.49
CA PHE A 66 21.25 3.55 25.55
C PHE A 66 22.09 4.44 24.62
N CYS A 67 21.62 4.68 23.39
CA CYS A 67 22.29 5.56 22.44
C CYS A 67 22.32 7.01 22.92
N VAL A 68 21.20 7.51 23.46
CA VAL A 68 21.07 8.88 23.98
C VAL A 68 22.03 9.12 25.15
N GLU A 69 22.09 8.18 26.10
CA GLU A 69 22.98 8.25 27.27
C GLU A 69 24.45 8.18 26.86
N ARG A 70 24.83 7.24 25.97
CA ARG A 70 26.21 7.09 25.49
C ARG A 70 26.72 8.28 24.70
N LEU A 71 25.86 8.90 23.90
CA LEU A 71 26.19 10.09 23.10
C LEU A 71 26.00 11.40 23.88
N ASN A 72 25.51 11.32 25.14
CA ASN A 72 25.20 12.46 25.99
C ASN A 72 24.30 13.51 25.28
N LEU A 73 23.30 13.04 24.54
CA LEU A 73 22.39 13.91 23.79
C LEU A 73 21.40 14.57 24.76
N LYS A 74 21.16 15.86 24.55
CA LYS A 74 20.21 16.65 25.35
C LYS A 74 19.01 17.05 24.49
N ALA A 75 17.86 17.20 25.13
CA ALA A 75 16.68 17.74 24.47
C ALA A 75 16.97 19.14 23.91
N ASP A 76 16.34 19.47 22.78
CA ASP A 76 16.41 20.77 22.12
C ASP A 76 17.85 21.24 21.79
N THR A 77 18.71 20.29 21.42
CA THR A 77 20.09 20.58 20.99
C THR A 77 20.36 20.12 19.57
N ASP A 78 21.18 20.89 18.86
CA ASP A 78 21.68 20.55 17.53
C ASP A 78 23.05 19.90 17.62
N VAL A 79 23.17 18.71 17.03
CA VAL A 79 24.41 17.92 17.05
C VAL A 79 24.74 17.48 15.62
N LYS A 80 26.01 17.67 15.23
CA LYS A 80 26.50 17.17 13.94
C LYS A 80 26.78 15.67 14.03
N MET A 81 26.26 14.92 13.06
CA MET A 81 26.42 13.46 13.01
C MET A 81 26.67 13.02 11.57
N TYR A 82 27.47 11.97 11.41
CA TYR A 82 27.47 11.16 10.21
C TYR A 82 26.23 10.29 10.21
N VAL A 83 25.52 10.27 9.07
CA VAL A 83 24.30 9.48 8.89
C VAL A 83 24.45 8.63 7.64
N GLN A 84 24.23 7.33 7.79
CA GLN A 84 24.19 6.38 6.68
C GLN A 84 22.84 5.68 6.65
N PHE A 85 22.15 5.77 5.52
CA PHE A 85 20.88 5.09 5.31
C PHE A 85 21.10 3.59 5.07
N VAL A 86 20.36 2.75 5.79
CA VAL A 86 20.43 1.30 5.63
C VAL A 86 19.28 0.84 4.74
N LEU A 87 19.64 0.21 3.62
CA LEU A 87 18.65 -0.34 2.70
C LEU A 87 18.06 -1.63 3.26
N ASN A 88 16.73 -1.67 3.29
CA ASN A 88 15.93 -2.79 3.71
C ASN A 88 15.62 -3.68 2.49
N ARG A 89 16.24 -4.86 2.47
CA ARG A 89 15.97 -5.90 1.44
C ARG A 89 14.70 -6.72 1.69
N LEU A 90 14.05 -6.57 2.86
CA LEU A 90 12.90 -7.40 3.23
C LEU A 90 11.74 -7.33 2.23
N PRO A 91 11.32 -6.15 1.70
CA PRO A 91 10.23 -6.09 0.72
C PRO A 91 10.53 -6.91 -0.54
N PHE A 92 11.78 -6.89 -1.02
CA PHE A 92 12.20 -7.72 -2.15
C PHE A 92 12.13 -9.21 -1.83
N CYS A 93 12.58 -9.59 -0.63
CA CYS A 93 12.49 -10.99 -0.18
C CYS A 93 11.04 -11.45 -0.05
N GLU A 94 10.15 -10.58 0.41
CA GLU A 94 8.70 -10.86 0.47
C GLU A 94 8.09 -11.00 -0.92
N TRP A 95 8.50 -10.18 -1.90
CA TRP A 95 8.07 -10.32 -3.29
C TRP A 95 8.55 -11.63 -3.92
N HIS A 96 9.83 -11.99 -3.73
CA HIS A 96 10.34 -13.28 -4.20
C HIS A 96 9.56 -14.44 -3.59
N ARG A 97 9.37 -14.42 -2.26
CA ARG A 97 8.57 -15.43 -1.57
C ARG A 97 7.13 -15.49 -2.08
N ALA A 98 6.51 -14.35 -2.39
CA ALA A 98 5.16 -14.33 -2.93
C ALA A 98 5.07 -15.03 -4.29
N ILE A 99 6.08 -14.86 -5.15
CA ILE A 99 6.19 -15.57 -6.43
C ILE A 99 6.44 -17.06 -6.19
N ASP A 100 7.36 -17.42 -5.30
CA ASP A 100 7.69 -18.82 -4.97
C ASP A 100 6.49 -19.57 -4.37
N CYS A 101 5.60 -18.86 -3.67
CA CYS A 101 4.38 -19.40 -3.08
C CYS A 101 3.15 -19.33 -4.01
N LEU A 102 3.29 -18.91 -5.27
CA LEU A 102 2.15 -18.90 -6.20
C LEU A 102 1.66 -20.35 -6.43
N PRO A 103 0.37 -20.64 -6.18
CA PRO A 103 -0.14 -22.00 -6.36
C PRO A 103 -0.12 -22.40 -7.84
N HIS A 104 -0.45 -21.47 -8.73
CA HIS A 104 -0.43 -21.65 -10.17
C HIS A 104 -0.01 -20.35 -10.86
N THR A 105 0.89 -20.44 -11.85
CA THR A 105 1.34 -19.29 -12.65
C THR A 105 0.22 -18.65 -13.47
N ARG A 106 -0.86 -19.42 -13.75
CA ARG A 106 -2.06 -18.95 -14.48
C ARG A 106 -2.77 -17.76 -13.82
N LEU A 107 -2.56 -17.56 -12.52
CA LEU A 107 -3.11 -16.40 -11.80
C LEU A 107 -2.46 -15.08 -12.23
N VAL A 108 -1.21 -15.12 -12.69
CA VAL A 108 -0.42 -13.94 -13.09
C VAL A 108 -0.29 -13.88 -14.61
N PHE A 109 -0.22 -15.04 -15.26
CA PHE A 109 -0.13 -15.18 -16.70
C PHE A 109 -1.35 -15.96 -17.21
N PRO A 110 -2.41 -15.27 -17.64
CA PRO A 110 -3.61 -15.91 -18.16
C PRO A 110 -3.29 -16.87 -19.31
N ASP A 111 -4.10 -17.90 -19.50
CA ASP A 111 -3.94 -18.84 -20.60
C ASP A 111 -4.06 -18.10 -21.95
N PRO A 112 -3.04 -18.16 -22.83
CA PRO A 112 -3.08 -17.47 -24.11
C PRO A 112 -4.17 -18.00 -25.06
N TYR A 113 -4.69 -19.19 -24.81
CA TYR A 113 -5.77 -19.81 -25.61
C TYR A 113 -7.13 -19.68 -24.95
N TYR A 114 -7.29 -18.76 -24.00
CA TYR A 114 -8.59 -18.49 -23.40
C TYR A 114 -9.50 -17.75 -24.39
N ASP A 115 -10.39 -18.49 -25.04
CA ASP A 115 -11.48 -17.91 -25.82
C ASP A 115 -12.56 -17.39 -24.88
N LEU A 116 -12.77 -16.07 -24.91
CA LEU A 116 -13.90 -15.47 -24.20
C LEU A 116 -15.19 -16.04 -24.78
N PRO A 117 -16.14 -16.54 -23.96
CA PRO A 117 -17.37 -17.08 -24.49
C PRO A 117 -18.07 -16.01 -25.33
N LEU A 118 -18.39 -16.37 -26.59
CA LEU A 118 -18.98 -15.51 -27.64
C LEU A 118 -20.27 -14.77 -27.21
N ASN A 119 -20.86 -15.18 -26.07
CA ASN A 119 -22.12 -14.70 -25.51
C ASN A 119 -22.00 -14.27 -24.04
N LEU A 120 -20.82 -13.83 -23.59
CA LEU A 120 -20.60 -13.46 -22.19
C LEU A 120 -21.64 -12.46 -21.66
N THR A 121 -22.00 -11.46 -22.46
CA THR A 121 -22.99 -10.44 -22.10
C THR A 121 -24.39 -11.02 -21.86
N SER A 122 -24.86 -11.95 -22.70
CA SER A 122 -26.18 -12.56 -22.53
C SER A 122 -26.20 -13.56 -21.38
N VAL A 123 -25.11 -14.31 -21.18
CA VAL A 123 -24.97 -15.23 -20.03
C VAL A 123 -24.98 -14.46 -18.71
N LEU A 124 -24.27 -13.33 -18.64
CA LEU A 124 -24.28 -12.43 -17.47
C LEU A 124 -25.64 -11.73 -17.23
N GLU A 125 -26.53 -11.74 -18.22
CA GLU A 125 -27.88 -11.20 -18.08
C GLU A 125 -28.88 -12.25 -17.59
N THR A 126 -28.71 -13.51 -18.00
CA THR A 126 -29.57 -14.64 -17.57
C THR A 126 -29.32 -15.10 -16.13
N HIS A 127 -28.10 -14.99 -15.60
CA HIS A 127 -27.78 -15.43 -14.22
C HIS A 127 -28.14 -14.40 -13.13
N ARG A 128 -28.94 -13.37 -13.47
CA ARG A 128 -29.26 -12.31 -12.52
C ARG A 128 -30.51 -12.62 -11.72
N ASN A 129 -30.41 -12.35 -10.41
CA ASN A 129 -31.53 -11.82 -9.65
C ASN A 129 -31.72 -10.33 -10.03
N GLY A 130 -32.18 -10.09 -11.28
CA GLY A 130 -32.03 -8.83 -12.01
C GLY A 130 -32.54 -7.56 -11.32
N ALA A 131 -33.56 -7.65 -10.48
CA ALA A 131 -34.11 -6.48 -9.78
C ALA A 131 -33.15 -5.93 -8.71
N LYS A 132 -32.69 -6.79 -7.79
CA LYS A 132 -31.82 -6.40 -6.67
C LYS A 132 -30.44 -5.89 -7.13
N TRP A 133 -29.98 -6.35 -8.28
CA TRP A 133 -28.70 -5.93 -8.86
C TRP A 133 -28.75 -4.50 -9.41
N CYS A 134 -29.82 -4.18 -10.13
CA CYS A 134 -30.03 -2.84 -10.67
C CYS A 134 -30.32 -1.81 -9.57
N GLU A 135 -30.99 -2.20 -8.48
CA GLU A 135 -31.24 -1.35 -7.32
C GLU A 135 -29.97 -0.96 -6.56
N LEU A 136 -28.97 -1.84 -6.53
CA LEU A 136 -27.70 -1.59 -5.82
C LEU A 136 -26.71 -0.75 -6.63
N LEU A 137 -26.87 -0.67 -7.94
CA LEU A 137 -25.98 0.10 -8.80
C LEU A 137 -26.25 1.59 -8.69
N ASP A 138 -25.20 2.36 -8.44
CA ASP A 138 -25.29 3.80 -8.49
C ASP A 138 -25.56 4.31 -9.93
N ASN A 139 -26.60 5.12 -10.07
CA ASN A 139 -27.05 5.67 -11.35
C ASN A 139 -25.98 6.51 -12.08
N ARG A 140 -24.96 7.00 -11.36
CA ARG A 140 -23.85 7.78 -11.93
C ARG A 140 -22.89 6.94 -12.79
N LEU A 141 -22.97 5.61 -12.74
CA LEU A 141 -22.16 4.74 -13.61
C LEU A 141 -22.55 4.90 -15.08
N ASN A 142 -21.57 5.19 -15.92
CA ASN A 142 -21.76 5.15 -17.38
C ASN A 142 -21.75 3.71 -17.93
N ASP A 143 -22.12 3.53 -19.19
CA ASP A 143 -22.28 2.19 -19.79
C ASP A 143 -21.01 1.33 -19.75
N ARG A 144 -19.84 1.91 -20.01
CA ARG A 144 -18.55 1.20 -19.95
C ARG A 144 -18.19 0.77 -18.52
N GLN A 145 -18.48 1.63 -17.54
CA GLN A 145 -18.27 1.29 -16.13
C GLN A 145 -19.25 0.20 -15.69
N ARG A 146 -20.51 0.24 -16.13
CA ARG A 146 -21.50 -0.82 -15.87
C ARG A 146 -21.05 -2.16 -16.45
N GLU A 147 -20.55 -2.17 -17.68
CA GLU A 147 -19.99 -3.36 -18.31
C GLU A 147 -18.80 -3.92 -17.50
N ALA A 148 -17.88 -3.06 -17.07
CA ALA A 148 -16.77 -3.48 -16.22
C ALA A 148 -17.25 -4.10 -14.89
N VAL A 149 -18.26 -3.50 -14.25
CA VAL A 149 -18.85 -4.05 -13.02
C VAL A 149 -19.47 -5.42 -13.31
N LYS A 150 -20.25 -5.57 -14.39
CA LYS A 150 -20.85 -6.87 -14.80
C LYS A 150 -19.79 -7.97 -14.93
N LEU A 151 -18.64 -7.67 -15.53
CA LEU A 151 -17.55 -8.62 -15.70
C LEU A 151 -16.93 -9.01 -14.35
N MET A 152 -16.69 -8.03 -13.46
CA MET A 152 -16.07 -8.29 -12.14
C MET A 152 -16.93 -9.13 -11.21
N THR A 153 -18.24 -9.09 -11.41
CA THR A 153 -19.25 -9.74 -10.58
C THR A 153 -19.85 -10.99 -11.22
N ALA A 154 -19.21 -11.48 -12.28
CA ALA A 154 -19.66 -12.68 -12.97
C ALA A 154 -19.78 -13.86 -11.99
N PRO A 155 -20.78 -14.75 -12.18
CA PRO A 155 -20.86 -16.00 -11.42
C PRO A 155 -19.57 -16.82 -11.54
N ILE A 156 -19.22 -17.54 -10.48
CA ILE A 156 -17.96 -18.30 -10.40
C ILE A 156 -17.92 -19.48 -11.39
N GLU A 157 -19.09 -19.91 -11.87
CA GLU A 157 -19.25 -20.91 -12.91
C GLU A 157 -18.74 -20.41 -14.27
N ILE A 158 -18.69 -19.09 -14.46
CA ILE A 158 -18.09 -18.46 -15.63
C ILE A 158 -16.63 -18.20 -15.30
N TYR A 159 -15.76 -19.02 -15.86
CA TYR A 159 -14.34 -18.75 -15.81
C TYR A 159 -14.06 -17.41 -16.51
N LEU A 160 -13.34 -16.51 -15.86
CA LEU A 160 -12.84 -15.27 -16.46
C LEU A 160 -11.36 -15.10 -16.09
N PRO A 161 -10.52 -14.61 -17.00
CA PRO A 161 -9.15 -14.26 -16.67
C PRO A 161 -9.13 -13.05 -15.71
N PRO A 162 -7.99 -12.79 -15.04
CA PRO A 162 -7.79 -11.55 -14.29
C PRO A 162 -8.21 -10.31 -15.08
N ILE A 163 -9.09 -9.50 -14.50
CA ILE A 163 -9.65 -8.32 -15.16
C ILE A 163 -8.73 -7.12 -14.92
N LEU A 164 -8.28 -6.50 -16.01
CA LEU A 164 -7.51 -5.26 -15.96
C LEU A 164 -8.40 -4.06 -16.33
N LEU A 165 -8.73 -3.23 -15.33
CA LEU A 165 -9.50 -2.01 -15.55
C LEU A 165 -8.59 -0.85 -15.95
N LEU A 166 -8.57 -0.51 -17.24
CA LEU A 166 -7.82 0.61 -17.79
C LEU A 166 -8.69 1.85 -17.92
N GLY A 167 -8.10 3.01 -17.62
CA GLY A 167 -8.77 4.30 -17.79
C GLY A 167 -7.85 5.46 -17.45
N PRO A 168 -7.92 6.59 -18.19
CA PRO A 168 -7.22 7.82 -17.87
C PRO A 168 -7.49 8.35 -16.44
N TYR A 169 -6.74 9.37 -16.03
CA TYR A 169 -7.03 10.06 -14.78
C TYR A 169 -8.46 10.63 -14.79
N GLY A 170 -9.16 10.53 -13.67
CA GLY A 170 -10.52 11.06 -13.52
C GLY A 170 -11.66 10.21 -14.09
N THR A 171 -11.41 9.08 -14.76
CA THR A 171 -12.49 8.26 -15.39
C THR A 171 -13.25 7.34 -14.42
N GLY A 172 -13.15 7.58 -13.11
CA GLY A 172 -13.93 6.86 -12.11
C GLY A 172 -13.54 5.41 -11.83
N LYS A 173 -12.31 4.97 -12.15
CA LYS A 173 -11.85 3.58 -11.87
C LYS A 173 -12.11 3.14 -10.43
N THR A 174 -11.75 3.98 -9.46
CA THR A 174 -11.97 3.74 -8.03
C THR A 174 -13.46 3.55 -7.74
N PHE A 175 -14.31 4.42 -8.29
CA PHE A 175 -15.75 4.34 -8.13
C PHE A 175 -16.31 3.05 -8.75
N THR A 176 -15.87 2.68 -9.95
CA THR A 176 -16.26 1.43 -10.62
C THR A 176 -15.90 0.20 -9.80
N ILE A 177 -14.67 0.12 -9.27
CA ILE A 177 -14.25 -0.98 -8.39
C ILE A 177 -15.08 -1.00 -7.11
N ALA A 178 -15.33 0.17 -6.49
CA ALA A 178 -16.14 0.26 -5.28
C ALA A 178 -17.55 -0.31 -5.50
N GLN A 179 -18.19 0.02 -6.62
CA GLN A 179 -19.52 -0.51 -6.97
C GLN A 179 -19.51 -2.04 -7.15
N ALA A 180 -18.47 -2.59 -7.79
CA ALA A 180 -18.30 -4.04 -7.89
C ALA A 180 -18.12 -4.70 -6.51
N LEU A 181 -17.35 -4.08 -5.60
CA LEU A 181 -17.17 -4.57 -4.23
C LEU A 181 -18.49 -4.59 -3.45
N LEU A 182 -19.28 -3.51 -3.53
CA LEU A 182 -20.59 -3.41 -2.90
C LEU A 182 -21.48 -4.58 -3.31
N ILE A 183 -21.57 -4.82 -4.62
CA ILE A 183 -22.35 -5.89 -5.20
C ILE A 183 -21.86 -7.26 -4.73
N LEU A 184 -20.56 -7.56 -4.87
CA LEU A 184 -19.99 -8.84 -4.46
C LEU A 184 -20.24 -9.12 -2.97
N LEU A 185 -20.15 -8.11 -2.11
CA LEU A 185 -20.40 -8.26 -0.68
C LEU A 185 -21.86 -8.57 -0.38
N LEU A 186 -22.82 -7.92 -1.06
CA LEU A 186 -24.24 -8.04 -0.78
C LEU A 186 -24.93 -9.22 -1.48
N GLN A 187 -24.38 -9.70 -2.60
CA GLN A 187 -24.95 -10.80 -3.36
C GLN A 187 -24.77 -12.16 -2.69
N ASN A 188 -23.59 -12.43 -2.13
CA ASN A 188 -23.27 -13.72 -1.56
C ASN A 188 -22.63 -13.55 -0.17
N PRO A 189 -23.27 -14.06 0.91
CA PRO A 189 -22.72 -13.96 2.25
C PRO A 189 -21.40 -14.71 2.45
N ALA A 190 -21.08 -15.69 1.59
CA ALA A 190 -19.82 -16.42 1.64
C ALA A 190 -18.63 -15.59 1.11
N ASN A 191 -18.88 -14.53 0.34
CA ASN A 191 -17.82 -13.71 -0.24
C ASN A 191 -17.03 -13.00 0.86
N LYS A 192 -15.69 -13.13 0.80
CA LYS A 192 -14.71 -12.40 1.60
C LYS A 192 -13.72 -11.75 0.64
N ILE A 193 -13.60 -10.43 0.70
CA ILE A 193 -12.81 -9.68 -0.27
C ILE A 193 -11.61 -9.03 0.42
N LEU A 194 -10.43 -9.24 -0.15
CA LEU A 194 -9.21 -8.53 0.23
C LEU A 194 -8.95 -7.42 -0.79
N LEU A 195 -9.15 -6.16 -0.37
CA LEU A 195 -8.80 -4.99 -1.18
C LEU A 195 -7.38 -4.53 -0.84
N CYS A 196 -6.49 -4.54 -1.83
CA CYS A 196 -5.12 -4.05 -1.70
C CYS A 196 -4.91 -2.76 -2.47
N THR A 197 -4.15 -1.84 -1.89
CA THR A 197 -3.75 -0.58 -2.53
C THR A 197 -2.25 -0.34 -2.36
N GLN A 198 -1.66 0.44 -3.27
CA GLN A 198 -0.23 0.77 -3.20
C GLN A 198 0.10 1.73 -2.05
N SER A 199 -0.86 2.56 -1.63
CA SER A 199 -0.69 3.52 -0.54
C SER A 199 -1.83 3.43 0.47
N ASN A 200 -1.56 3.90 1.69
CA ASN A 200 -2.59 3.99 2.73
C ASN A 200 -3.66 5.01 2.36
N SER A 201 -3.27 6.14 1.78
CA SER A 201 -4.21 7.18 1.34
C SER A 201 -5.21 6.65 0.31
N ALA A 202 -4.78 5.75 -0.59
CA ALA A 202 -5.68 5.10 -1.53
C ALA A 202 -6.67 4.16 -0.82
N ALA A 203 -6.26 3.45 0.24
CA ALA A 203 -7.19 2.66 1.05
C ALA A 203 -8.17 3.55 1.85
N ASP A 204 -7.68 4.65 2.42
CA ASP A 204 -8.48 5.64 3.14
C ASP A 204 -9.59 6.22 2.27
N LEU A 205 -9.30 6.47 0.99
CA LEU A 205 -10.28 6.92 0.01
C LEU A 205 -11.46 5.95 -0.09
N TYR A 206 -11.22 4.64 -0.17
CA TYR A 206 -12.31 3.66 -0.23
C TYR A 206 -13.17 3.66 1.04
N VAL A 207 -12.54 3.79 2.20
CA VAL A 207 -13.25 3.81 3.48
C VAL A 207 -14.13 5.06 3.58
N LYS A 208 -13.54 6.24 3.39
CA LYS A 208 -14.22 7.52 3.61
C LYS A 208 -15.29 7.82 2.56
N GLU A 209 -14.99 7.57 1.29
CA GLU A 209 -15.88 7.96 0.19
C GLU A 209 -17.01 6.94 -0.04
N PHE A 210 -16.84 5.69 0.39
CA PHE A 210 -17.78 4.61 0.07
C PHE A 210 -18.24 3.84 1.31
N PHE A 211 -17.36 3.05 1.92
CA PHE A 211 -17.77 2.08 2.93
C PHE A 211 -18.37 2.73 4.19
N ASP A 212 -17.82 3.85 4.66
CA ASP A 212 -18.35 4.55 5.83
C ASP A 212 -19.78 5.05 5.59
N HIS A 213 -20.03 5.68 4.44
CA HIS A 213 -21.36 6.13 4.04
C HIS A 213 -22.33 4.95 3.86
N TRP A 214 -21.90 3.88 3.20
CA TRP A 214 -22.76 2.72 2.99
C TRP A 214 -23.11 2.01 4.31
N TYR A 215 -22.15 1.83 5.20
CA TYR A 215 -22.37 1.21 6.50
C TYR A 215 -23.28 2.05 7.38
N THR A 216 -23.03 3.36 7.48
CA THR A 216 -23.84 4.27 8.32
C THR A 216 -25.27 4.41 7.81
N THR A 217 -25.48 4.34 6.48
CA THR A 217 -26.81 4.48 5.88
C THR A 217 -27.62 3.18 5.93
N THR A 218 -26.98 2.03 5.67
CA THR A 218 -27.70 0.74 5.57
C THR A 218 -27.70 -0.06 6.86
N GLY A 219 -26.73 0.17 7.75
CA GLY A 219 -26.50 -0.66 8.94
C GLY A 219 -25.97 -2.06 8.63
N GLU A 220 -25.64 -2.38 7.38
CA GLU A 220 -25.23 -3.73 6.95
C GLU A 220 -23.81 -4.06 7.43
N PRO A 221 -23.63 -5.03 8.36
CA PRO A 221 -22.32 -5.35 8.94
C PRO A 221 -21.26 -5.74 7.90
N ARG A 222 -21.67 -6.31 6.76
CA ARG A 222 -20.75 -6.71 5.68
C ARG A 222 -20.09 -5.53 4.98
N LEU A 223 -20.66 -4.34 5.08
CA LEU A 223 -20.09 -3.11 4.53
C LEU A 223 -19.15 -2.40 5.52
N LYS A 224 -18.90 -2.99 6.70
CA LYS A 224 -17.89 -2.49 7.62
C LYS A 224 -16.50 -3.04 7.24
N PRO A 225 -15.58 -2.21 6.74
CA PRO A 225 -14.29 -2.69 6.29
C PRO A 225 -13.38 -3.01 7.48
N MET A 226 -12.61 -4.09 7.37
CA MET A 226 -11.54 -4.43 8.32
C MET A 226 -10.20 -3.97 7.77
N ARG A 227 -9.52 -3.05 8.47
CA ARG A 227 -8.23 -2.54 8.03
C ARG A 227 -7.07 -3.34 8.63
N ILE A 228 -6.26 -3.92 7.75
CA ILE A 228 -5.05 -4.66 8.13
C ILE A 228 -3.87 -3.70 8.09
N TYR A 229 -3.25 -3.48 9.25
CA TYR A 229 -2.01 -2.71 9.36
C TYR A 229 -0.81 -3.64 9.46
N TYR A 230 0.30 -3.24 8.83
CA TYR A 230 1.57 -3.93 8.99
C TYR A 230 2.04 -3.86 10.45
N LYS A 231 2.52 -4.97 11.01
CA LYS A 231 2.85 -5.13 12.44
C LYS A 231 3.82 -4.10 13.03
N ARG A 232 4.67 -3.49 12.19
CA ARG A 232 5.65 -2.48 12.63
C ARG A 232 5.19 -1.04 12.40
N ARG A 233 3.94 -0.83 11.98
CA ARG A 233 3.35 0.51 11.89
C ARG A 233 2.85 0.90 13.28
N LEU A 234 3.36 1.98 13.83
CA LEU A 234 2.75 2.64 14.97
C LEU A 234 1.44 3.28 14.49
N MET A 235 0.33 2.91 15.14
CA MET A 235 -0.89 3.71 15.01
C MET A 235 -0.63 4.97 15.82
N ALA A 236 -0.69 6.14 15.17
CA ALA A 236 -0.80 7.38 15.91
C ALA A 236 -2.14 7.30 16.66
N THR A 237 -2.07 7.09 17.96
CA THR A 237 -3.19 7.19 18.89
C THR A 237 -3.56 8.64 19.09
#